data_AF-A0A268H958-F1
#
_entry.id   AF-A0A268H958-F1
#
_cell.length_a   1.000
_cell.length_b   1.000
_cell.length_c   1.000
_cell.angle_alpha   90.00
_cell.angle_beta   90.00
_cell.angle_gamma   90.00
#
_symmetry.space_group_name_H-M   'P 1'
#
loop_
_entity.id
_entity.type
_entity.pdbx_description
1 polymer ?
#
loop_
_entity_poly.entity_id
_entity_poly.type
_entity_poly.pdbx_seq_one_letter_code
_entity_poly.pdbx_strand_id
1 'polypeptide(L)'
;MNKDLRPNEAETLFLNLAYNGFYDIFEEVFNDTFWENDSYYRFAKVNNAFSIYAELLNYEPIKWVLEAIKLNRPPMEAELGKDLFKFIRNVFSHFPYFTSWDVVWVNKSVVNWNKKGQSIDRFLTRYSGKEDVKYRFWEEEKRKMTYLSINFPTEYNNDKIFLKDILSEKEGVKFSMILMKQIMDSQIVSTDDDK
;
A
#
# COMPACT_ATOMS: atom_id res chain seq x y z
N MET A 1 -27.30 21.41 -14.33
CA MET A 1 -26.35 20.35 -13.94
C MET A 1 -25.76 20.73 -12.60
N ASN A 2 -25.94 19.88 -11.59
CA ASN A 2 -25.43 20.14 -10.25
C ASN A 2 -23.90 19.96 -10.28
N LYS A 3 -23.14 21.05 -10.07
CA LYS A 3 -21.66 21.04 -10.17
C LYS A 3 -20.98 20.22 -9.06
N ASP A 4 -21.75 19.73 -8.09
CA ASP A 4 -21.26 19.00 -6.92
C ASP A 4 -21.43 17.47 -7.02
N LEU A 5 -22.03 16.95 -8.10
CA LEU A 5 -22.10 15.51 -8.34
C LEU A 5 -20.77 15.00 -8.90
N ARG A 6 -20.08 14.17 -8.12
CA ARG A 6 -18.88 13.42 -8.54
C ARG A 6 -19.25 11.97 -8.87
N PRO A 7 -18.55 11.32 -9.82
CA PRO A 7 -17.46 11.87 -10.63
C PRO A 7 -17.95 12.78 -11.78
N ASN A 8 -17.17 13.82 -12.11
CA ASN A 8 -17.29 14.54 -13.39
C ASN A 8 -16.61 13.77 -14.54
N GLU A 9 -16.75 14.22 -15.78
CA GLU A 9 -16.23 13.51 -16.97
C GLU A 9 -14.72 13.19 -16.90
N ALA A 10 -13.89 14.14 -16.45
CA ALA A 10 -12.45 13.92 -16.31
C ALA A 10 -12.13 12.94 -15.18
N GLU A 11 -12.86 13.04 -14.06
CA GLU A 11 -12.77 12.08 -12.96
C GLU A 11 -13.19 10.69 -13.41
N THR A 12 -14.29 10.55 -14.17
CA THR A 12 -14.76 9.27 -14.72
C THR A 12 -13.70 8.61 -15.60
N LEU A 13 -13.10 9.37 -16.52
CA LEU A 13 -12.04 8.85 -17.39
C LEU A 13 -10.83 8.37 -16.57
N PHE A 14 -10.37 9.19 -15.63
CA PHE A 14 -9.26 8.84 -14.76
C PHE A 14 -9.56 7.60 -13.91
N LEU A 15 -10.74 7.56 -13.27
CA LEU A 15 -11.15 6.45 -12.42
C LEU A 15 -11.22 5.14 -13.21
N ASN A 16 -11.78 5.15 -14.42
CA ASN A 16 -11.81 3.96 -15.27
C ASN A 16 -10.40 3.42 -15.58
N LEU A 17 -9.47 4.30 -15.95
CA LEU A 17 -8.07 3.91 -16.22
C LEU A 17 -7.37 3.37 -14.96
N ALA A 18 -7.53 4.08 -13.84
CA ALA A 18 -6.89 3.71 -12.58
C ALA A 18 -7.45 2.41 -12.00
N TYR A 19 -8.78 2.21 -12.04
CA TYR A 19 -9.42 1.00 -11.53
C TYR A 19 -9.03 -0.21 -12.37
N ASN A 20 -9.16 -0.13 -13.70
CA ASN A 20 -8.77 -1.23 -14.58
C ASN A 20 -7.29 -1.60 -14.39
N GLY A 21 -6.39 -0.62 -14.43
CA GLY A 21 -4.97 -0.87 -14.25
C GLY A 21 -4.60 -1.45 -12.88
N PHE A 22 -5.29 -1.03 -11.81
CA PHE A 22 -5.09 -1.61 -10.48
C PHE A 22 -5.63 -3.05 -10.41
N TYR A 23 -6.84 -3.31 -10.87
CA TYR A 23 -7.45 -4.64 -10.81
C TYR A 23 -6.72 -5.65 -11.67
N ASP A 24 -6.23 -5.27 -12.86
CA ASP A 24 -5.38 -6.13 -13.69
C ASP A 24 -4.13 -6.59 -12.92
N ILE A 25 -3.46 -5.68 -12.20
CA ILE A 25 -2.30 -6.03 -11.38
C ILE A 25 -2.72 -6.86 -10.16
N PHE A 26 -3.84 -6.53 -9.53
CA PHE A 26 -4.36 -7.25 -8.38
C PHE A 26 -4.60 -8.73 -8.74
N GLU A 27 -5.36 -9.01 -9.81
CA GLU A 27 -5.64 -10.37 -10.26
C GLU A 27 -4.35 -11.13 -10.58
N GLU A 28 -3.39 -10.45 -11.22
CA GLU A 28 -2.10 -11.04 -11.53
C GLU A 28 -1.34 -11.45 -10.25
N VAL A 29 -1.20 -10.54 -9.28
CA VAL A 29 -0.48 -10.78 -8.02
C VAL A 29 -1.07 -11.93 -7.19
N PHE A 30 -2.39 -12.11 -7.27
CA PHE A 30 -3.11 -13.16 -6.54
C PHE A 30 -3.11 -14.51 -7.25
N ASN A 31 -2.69 -14.56 -8.52
CA ASN A 31 -2.34 -15.79 -9.22
C ASN A 31 -1.00 -16.34 -8.68
N ASP A 32 -0.92 -17.65 -8.45
CA ASP A 32 0.29 -18.27 -7.91
C ASP A 32 1.46 -18.23 -8.91
N THR A 33 1.19 -18.23 -10.22
CA THR A 33 2.23 -18.14 -11.27
C THR A 33 2.94 -16.79 -11.29
N PHE A 34 2.34 -15.73 -10.74
CA PHE A 34 3.00 -14.42 -10.66
C PHE A 34 4.32 -14.48 -9.89
N TRP A 35 4.38 -15.33 -8.87
CA TRP A 35 5.55 -15.49 -8.00
C TRP A 35 6.70 -16.27 -8.66
N GLU A 36 6.45 -16.86 -9.84
CA GLU A 36 7.45 -17.54 -10.66
C GLU A 36 8.18 -16.57 -11.61
N ASN A 37 7.62 -15.38 -11.86
CA ASN A 37 8.29 -14.32 -12.63
C ASN A 37 9.54 -13.82 -11.90
N ASP A 38 10.44 -13.13 -12.61
CA ASP A 38 11.63 -12.55 -11.99
C ASP A 38 11.29 -11.38 -11.04
N SER A 39 12.20 -11.09 -10.10
CA SER A 39 11.97 -10.08 -9.07
C SER A 39 11.81 -8.66 -9.62
N TYR A 40 12.39 -8.35 -10.78
CA TYR A 40 12.26 -7.03 -11.39
C TYR A 40 10.86 -6.84 -11.95
N TYR A 41 10.34 -7.83 -12.67
CA TYR A 41 8.97 -7.83 -13.16
C TYR A 41 7.96 -7.67 -12.01
N ARG A 42 8.08 -8.50 -10.96
CA ARG A 42 7.18 -8.43 -9.80
C ARG A 42 7.23 -7.06 -9.14
N PHE A 43 8.43 -6.52 -8.92
CA PHE A 43 8.61 -5.21 -8.31
C PHE A 43 8.04 -4.08 -9.18
N ALA A 44 8.24 -4.13 -10.50
CA ALA A 44 7.67 -3.14 -11.42
C ALA A 44 6.13 -3.13 -11.36
N LYS A 45 5.49 -4.32 -11.36
CA LYS A 45 4.03 -4.44 -11.23
C LYS A 45 3.52 -3.90 -9.90
N VAL A 46 4.17 -4.26 -8.80
CA VAL A 46 3.82 -3.77 -7.47
C VAL A 46 3.98 -2.25 -7.40
N ASN A 47 5.11 -1.71 -7.86
CA ASN A 47 5.37 -0.28 -7.88
C ASN A 47 4.31 0.50 -8.70
N ASN A 48 3.88 -0.05 -9.83
CA ASN A 48 2.80 0.52 -10.63
C ASN A 48 1.48 0.57 -9.84
N ALA A 49 1.09 -0.50 -9.15
CA ALA A 49 -0.12 -0.49 -8.32
C ALA A 49 -0.06 0.56 -7.20
N PHE A 50 1.09 0.67 -6.51
CA PHE A 50 1.30 1.72 -5.50
C PHE A 50 1.22 3.14 -6.10
N SER A 51 1.71 3.32 -7.33
CA SER A 51 1.68 4.61 -8.03
C SER A 51 0.26 4.97 -8.47
N ILE A 52 -0.48 4.03 -9.05
CA ILE A 52 -1.90 4.20 -9.39
C ILE A 52 -2.70 4.56 -8.13
N TYR A 53 -2.51 3.80 -7.06
CA TYR A 53 -3.21 4.06 -5.81
C TYR A 53 -2.82 5.42 -5.20
N ALA A 54 -1.57 5.86 -5.34
CA ALA A 54 -1.14 7.18 -4.89
C ALA A 54 -1.92 8.31 -5.58
N GLU A 55 -2.22 8.17 -6.87
CA GLU A 55 -3.04 9.12 -7.61
C GLU A 55 -4.52 9.04 -7.23
N LEU A 56 -5.05 7.83 -7.01
CA LEU A 56 -6.43 7.62 -6.53
C LEU A 56 -6.70 8.33 -5.21
N LEU A 57 -5.71 8.43 -4.32
CA LEU A 57 -5.84 9.16 -3.04
C LEU A 57 -6.09 10.67 -3.21
N ASN A 58 -5.88 11.24 -4.41
CA ASN A 58 -6.23 12.62 -4.72
C ASN A 58 -7.74 12.80 -5.00
N TYR A 59 -8.46 11.72 -5.31
CA TYR A 59 -9.91 11.76 -5.52
C TYR A 59 -10.64 11.92 -4.18
N GLU A 60 -11.44 12.98 -4.07
CA GLU A 60 -12.03 13.41 -2.79
C GLU A 60 -12.94 12.34 -2.14
N PRO A 61 -13.80 11.61 -2.87
CA PRO A 61 -14.63 10.55 -2.29
C PRO A 61 -13.83 9.41 -1.62
N ILE A 62 -12.64 9.06 -2.15
CA ILE A 62 -11.76 8.07 -1.50
C ILE A 62 -11.30 8.56 -0.13
N LYS A 63 -11.11 9.86 0.06
CA LYS A 63 -10.75 10.42 1.36
C LYS A 63 -11.87 10.24 2.39
N TRP A 64 -13.13 10.36 1.98
CA TRP A 64 -14.27 10.14 2.88
C TRP A 64 -14.32 8.71 3.39
N VAL A 65 -14.07 7.73 2.52
CA VAL A 65 -13.95 6.31 2.90
C VAL A 65 -12.83 6.12 3.92
N LEU A 66 -11.67 6.71 3.66
CA LEU A 66 -10.51 6.59 4.57
C LEU A 66 -10.82 7.14 5.97
N GLU A 67 -11.57 8.25 6.07
CA GLU A 67 -12.01 8.77 7.36
C GLU A 67 -13.04 7.85 8.04
N ALA A 68 -13.98 7.28 7.28
CA ALA A 68 -14.95 6.33 7.82
C ALA A 68 -14.29 5.04 8.34
N ILE A 69 -13.30 4.50 7.62
CA ILE A 69 -12.54 3.31 8.04
C ILE A 69 -11.78 3.56 9.34
N LYS A 70 -11.19 4.75 9.52
CA LYS A 70 -10.48 5.11 10.75
C LYS A 70 -11.38 5.12 11.97
N LEU A 71 -12.67 5.47 11.82
CA LEU A 71 -13.62 5.51 12.91
C LEU A 71 -14.11 4.10 13.32
N ASN A 72 -14.09 3.14 12.40
CA ASN A 72 -14.72 1.83 12.58
C ASN A 72 -13.75 0.67 12.89
N ARG A 73 -12.44 0.81 12.60
CA ARG A 73 -11.45 -0.25 12.88
C ARG A 73 -10.80 -0.11 14.28
N PRO A 74 -10.31 -1.21 14.89
CA PRO A 74 -9.50 -1.13 16.10
C PRO A 74 -8.33 -0.14 15.89
N PRO A 75 -8.13 0.85 16.80
CA PRO A 75 -7.24 1.99 16.55
C PRO A 75 -5.81 1.60 16.17
N MET A 76 -5.27 0.56 16.82
CA MET A 76 -3.87 0.17 16.68
C MET A 76 -3.56 -0.49 15.33
N GLU A 77 -4.44 -1.34 14.81
CA GLU A 77 -4.27 -2.03 13.52
C GLU A 77 -4.50 -1.08 12.34
N ALA A 78 -5.51 -0.20 12.48
CA ALA A 78 -5.80 0.81 11.48
C ALA A 78 -4.66 1.83 11.35
N GLU A 79 -4.07 2.23 12.48
CA GLU A 79 -2.98 3.19 12.49
C GLU A 79 -1.67 2.59 11.97
N LEU A 80 -1.30 1.39 12.41
CA LEU A 80 -0.07 0.73 11.93
C LEU A 80 -0.13 0.42 10.43
N GLY A 81 -1.24 -0.17 9.95
CA GLY A 81 -1.40 -0.48 8.53
C GLY A 81 -1.32 0.77 7.65
N LYS A 82 -1.94 1.87 8.08
CA LYS A 82 -1.87 3.16 7.39
C LYS A 82 -0.45 3.75 7.37
N ASP A 83 0.23 3.76 8.51
CA ASP A 83 1.59 4.31 8.63
C ASP A 83 2.60 3.48 7.83
N LEU A 84 2.51 2.15 7.89
CA LEU A 84 3.32 1.22 7.10
C LEU A 84 3.07 1.36 5.60
N PHE A 85 1.81 1.39 5.18
CA PHE A 85 1.46 1.59 3.77
C PHE A 85 2.00 2.92 3.25
N LYS A 86 1.81 3.99 4.03
CA LYS A 86 2.35 5.31 3.69
C LYS A 86 3.88 5.25 3.61
N PHE A 87 4.55 4.57 4.52
CA PHE A 87 6.00 4.39 4.48
C PHE A 87 6.44 3.72 3.18
N ILE A 88 5.90 2.54 2.84
CA ILE A 88 6.26 1.79 1.61
C ILE A 88 6.05 2.64 0.36
N ARG A 89 4.87 3.26 0.23
CA ARG A 89 4.55 4.13 -0.91
C ARG A 89 5.54 5.29 -1.06
N ASN A 90 5.91 5.93 0.05
CA ASN A 90 6.88 7.03 0.01
C ASN A 90 8.29 6.53 -0.34
N VAL A 91 8.69 5.36 0.15
CA VAL A 91 9.99 4.75 -0.22
C VAL A 91 10.03 4.52 -1.73
N PHE A 92 8.99 3.92 -2.32
CA PHE A 92 8.94 3.66 -3.76
C PHE A 92 8.93 4.94 -4.60
N SER A 93 8.13 5.95 -4.20
CA SER A 93 8.01 7.20 -4.93
C SER A 93 9.28 8.07 -4.86
N HIS A 94 9.99 8.08 -3.73
CA HIS A 94 11.16 8.94 -3.54
C HIS A 94 12.49 8.25 -3.88
N PHE A 95 12.50 6.92 -4.00
CA PHE A 95 13.70 6.15 -4.34
C PHE A 95 13.45 5.23 -5.55
N PRO A 96 13.17 5.79 -6.75
CA PRO A 96 12.75 5.04 -7.95
C PRO A 96 13.89 4.28 -8.65
N TYR A 97 15.04 4.13 -7.99
CA TYR A 97 16.24 3.47 -8.54
C TYR A 97 16.41 2.02 -8.05
N PHE A 98 15.54 1.55 -7.15
CA PHE A 98 15.52 0.13 -6.76
C PHE A 98 14.82 -0.73 -7.81
N THR A 99 15.24 -1.99 -7.89
CA THR A 99 14.80 -2.93 -8.93
C THR A 99 14.10 -4.16 -8.39
N SER A 100 14.17 -4.43 -7.08
CA SER A 100 13.43 -5.50 -6.44
C SER A 100 13.15 -5.17 -4.98
N TRP A 101 12.10 -5.78 -4.40
CA TRP A 101 11.70 -5.56 -3.02
C TRP A 101 12.87 -5.79 -2.03
N ASP A 102 13.64 -6.85 -2.25
CA ASP A 102 14.71 -7.32 -1.37
C ASP A 102 15.95 -6.42 -1.35
N VAL A 103 16.12 -5.57 -2.37
CA VAL A 103 17.23 -4.61 -2.44
C VAL A 103 16.82 -3.20 -2.03
N VAL A 104 15.53 -2.95 -1.77
CA VAL A 104 15.06 -1.66 -1.25
C VAL A 104 15.62 -1.48 0.15
N TRP A 105 16.36 -0.38 0.34
CA TRP A 105 16.87 0.02 1.64
C TRP A 105 16.80 1.53 1.82
N VAL A 106 16.76 1.94 3.08
CA VAL A 106 16.84 3.34 3.49
C VAL A 106 17.75 3.47 4.71
N ASN A 107 18.28 4.67 4.96
CA ASN A 107 18.96 5.00 6.21
C ASN A 107 18.69 6.47 6.56
N LYS A 108 19.11 6.91 7.75
CA LYS A 108 18.81 8.26 8.24
C LYS A 108 19.37 9.38 7.36
N SER A 109 20.53 9.17 6.75
CA SER A 109 21.15 10.15 5.85
C SER A 109 20.39 10.28 4.53
N VAL A 110 20.13 9.16 3.85
CA VAL A 110 19.42 9.14 2.56
C VAL A 110 17.98 9.60 2.73
N VAL A 111 17.29 9.23 3.80
CA VAL A 111 15.90 9.69 4.04
C VAL A 111 15.81 11.21 4.22
N ASN A 112 16.81 11.80 4.86
CA ASN A 112 16.81 13.22 5.23
C ASN A 112 17.65 14.11 4.30
N TRP A 113 18.04 13.62 3.12
CA TRP A 113 18.94 14.31 2.20
C TRP A 113 18.46 15.71 1.80
N ASN A 114 17.16 15.87 1.57
CA ASN A 114 16.53 17.14 1.20
C ASN A 114 15.98 17.88 2.42
N LYS A 115 15.18 17.19 3.24
CA LYS A 115 14.51 17.79 4.40
C LYS A 115 14.25 16.76 5.50
N LYS A 116 14.53 17.14 6.74
CA LYS A 116 14.27 16.33 7.94
C LYS A 116 12.80 16.24 8.31
N GLY A 117 12.40 15.17 9.00
CA GLY A 117 11.07 15.02 9.57
C GLY A 117 9.96 14.74 8.54
N GLN A 118 10.32 14.22 7.35
CA GLN A 118 9.35 13.78 6.35
C GLN A 118 8.67 12.44 6.73
N SER A 119 7.77 11.94 5.88
CA SER A 119 6.98 10.72 6.13
C SER A 119 7.81 9.52 6.54
N ILE A 120 8.86 9.20 5.77
CA ILE A 120 9.74 8.05 6.01
C ILE A 120 10.52 8.23 7.32
N ASP A 121 11.06 9.43 7.55
CA ASP A 121 11.81 9.78 8.77
C ASP A 121 10.95 9.65 10.03
N ARG A 122 9.70 10.14 9.97
CA ARG A 122 8.75 10.03 11.08
C ARG A 122 8.35 8.59 11.36
N PHE A 123 8.15 7.77 10.33
CA PHE A 123 7.83 6.36 10.51
C PHE A 123 8.96 5.64 11.23
N LEU A 124 10.19 5.73 10.72
CA LEU A 124 11.35 5.06 11.32
C LEU A 124 11.63 5.58 12.73
N THR A 125 11.52 6.89 12.96
CA THR A 125 11.68 7.47 14.31
C THR A 125 10.62 6.95 15.30
N ARG A 126 9.37 6.76 14.84
CA ARG A 126 8.26 6.32 15.69
C ARG A 126 8.31 4.84 16.03
N TYR A 127 8.80 4.01 15.12
CA TYR A 127 8.67 2.55 15.23
C TYR A 127 9.98 1.81 15.52
N SER A 128 11.15 2.43 15.34
CA SER A 128 12.42 1.77 15.69
C SER A 128 12.47 1.41 17.17
N GLY A 129 12.98 0.22 17.47
CA GLY A 129 13.08 -0.33 18.83
C GLY A 129 11.76 -0.80 19.43
N LYS A 130 10.66 -0.82 18.67
CA LYS A 130 9.39 -1.43 19.10
C LYS A 130 9.38 -2.94 18.84
N GLU A 131 8.52 -3.63 19.57
CA GLU A 131 8.26 -5.05 19.36
C GLU A 131 7.63 -5.32 17.99
N ASP A 132 8.00 -6.45 17.40
CA ASP A 132 7.46 -6.94 16.15
C ASP A 132 5.96 -7.20 16.27
N VAL A 133 5.22 -6.90 15.22
CA VAL A 133 3.76 -7.05 15.19
C VAL A 133 3.39 -8.20 14.28
N LYS A 134 2.68 -9.18 14.85
CA LYS A 134 2.05 -10.26 14.08
C LYS A 134 0.63 -9.88 13.76
N TYR A 135 0.31 -9.87 12.47
CA TYR A 135 -1.01 -9.58 11.96
C TYR A 135 -1.59 -10.79 11.23
N ARG A 136 -2.91 -10.92 11.25
CA ARG A 136 -3.62 -11.96 10.50
C ARG A 136 -4.86 -11.37 9.86
N PHE A 137 -5.15 -11.79 8.64
CA PHE A 137 -6.39 -11.43 7.97
C PHE A 137 -6.96 -12.62 7.22
N TRP A 138 -8.28 -12.61 7.05
CA TRP A 138 -9.01 -13.62 6.32
C TRP A 138 -9.04 -13.25 4.83
N GLU A 139 -8.53 -14.13 3.97
CA GLU A 139 -8.71 -14.04 2.52
C GLU A 139 -9.99 -14.78 2.14
N GLU A 140 -11.09 -14.05 1.88
CA GLU A 140 -12.40 -14.65 1.60
C GLU A 140 -12.38 -15.59 0.40
N GLU A 141 -11.75 -15.17 -0.70
CA GLU A 141 -11.67 -15.96 -1.95
C GLU A 141 -10.93 -17.29 -1.75
N LYS A 142 -9.84 -17.27 -0.96
CA LYS A 142 -9.01 -18.46 -0.69
C LYS A 142 -9.45 -19.23 0.55
N ARG A 143 -10.45 -18.72 1.27
CA ARG A 143 -10.98 -19.25 2.54
C ARG A 143 -9.87 -19.65 3.51
N LYS A 144 -8.86 -18.79 3.67
CA LYS A 144 -7.70 -19.06 4.52
C LYS A 144 -7.27 -17.84 5.31
N MET A 145 -6.63 -18.13 6.45
CA MET A 145 -5.93 -17.11 7.23
C MET A 145 -4.55 -16.88 6.64
N THR A 146 -4.24 -15.63 6.33
CA THR A 146 -2.88 -15.21 6.01
C THR A 146 -2.29 -14.48 7.20
N TYR A 147 -1.04 -14.82 7.48
CA TYR A 147 -0.25 -14.29 8.58
C TYR A 147 0.82 -13.36 7.99
N LEU A 148 1.08 -12.28 8.71
CA LEU A 148 2.04 -11.24 8.37
C LEU A 148 2.87 -10.95 9.61
N SER A 149 4.19 -10.85 9.47
CA SER A 149 5.05 -10.34 10.53
C SER A 149 5.67 -9.03 10.06
N ILE A 150 5.41 -7.96 10.82
CA ILE A 150 6.04 -6.65 10.61
C ILE A 150 7.13 -6.53 11.65
N ASN A 151 8.38 -6.53 11.20
CA ASN A 151 9.52 -6.36 12.09
C ASN A 151 9.99 -4.92 12.06
N PHE A 152 10.27 -4.33 13.22
CA PHE A 152 10.80 -2.98 13.25
C PHE A 152 12.32 -3.00 13.42
N PRO A 153 13.05 -2.06 12.78
CA PRO A 153 14.48 -1.98 12.97
C PRO A 153 14.79 -1.67 14.44
N THR A 154 15.82 -2.32 15.00
CA THR A 154 16.25 -2.06 16.38
C THR A 154 16.65 -0.60 16.58
N GLU A 155 17.32 -0.02 15.58
CA GLU A 155 17.79 1.36 15.59
C GLU A 155 17.56 2.05 14.25
N TYR A 156 17.38 3.38 14.29
CA TYR A 156 17.34 4.22 13.10
C TYR A 156 18.52 5.18 13.08
N ASN A 157 19.60 4.71 12.47
CA ASN A 157 20.89 5.36 12.35
C ASN A 157 21.31 5.41 10.84
N ASN A 158 22.61 5.44 10.55
CA ASN A 158 23.12 5.49 9.17
C ASN A 158 23.36 4.11 8.53
N ASP A 159 23.07 3.03 9.24
CA ASP A 159 23.08 1.67 8.70
C ASP A 159 21.87 1.44 7.79
N LYS A 160 22.01 0.49 6.86
CA LYS A 160 20.94 0.17 5.91
C LYS A 160 19.83 -0.58 6.62
N ILE A 161 18.61 -0.06 6.49
CA ILE A 161 17.37 -0.73 6.89
C ILE A 161 16.72 -1.24 5.60
N PHE A 162 16.67 -2.56 5.41
CA PHE A 162 16.06 -3.16 4.23
C PHE A 162 14.55 -3.33 4.40
N LEU A 163 13.81 -3.13 3.32
CA LEU A 163 12.36 -3.32 3.33
C LEU A 163 11.99 -4.79 3.60
N LYS A 164 12.72 -5.75 3.01
CA LYS A 164 12.50 -7.19 3.24
C LYS A 164 12.62 -7.63 4.70
N ASP A 165 13.43 -6.92 5.49
CA ASP A 165 13.64 -7.23 6.90
C ASP A 165 12.46 -6.70 7.73
N ILE A 166 11.84 -5.60 7.30
CA ILE A 166 10.61 -5.07 7.89
C ILE A 166 9.41 -5.93 7.50
N LEU A 167 9.33 -6.31 6.23
CA LEU A 167 8.20 -7.00 5.64
C LEU A 167 8.65 -7.80 4.41
N SER A 168 8.41 -9.10 4.39
CA SER A 168 8.76 -9.91 3.21
C SER A 168 8.01 -9.46 1.96
N GLU A 169 8.59 -9.67 0.78
CA GLU A 169 7.96 -9.27 -0.49
C GLU A 169 6.53 -9.81 -0.61
N LYS A 170 6.37 -11.13 -0.46
CA LYS A 170 5.08 -11.79 -0.69
C LYS A 170 4.00 -11.33 0.27
N GLU A 171 4.32 -11.23 1.55
CA GLU A 171 3.37 -10.81 2.56
C GLU A 171 3.05 -9.32 2.43
N GLY A 172 4.07 -8.48 2.22
CA GLY A 172 3.92 -7.03 2.10
C GLY A 172 3.14 -6.60 0.87
N VAL A 173 3.39 -7.25 -0.27
CA VAL A 173 2.65 -7.03 -1.51
C VAL A 173 1.18 -7.42 -1.33
N LYS A 174 0.90 -8.66 -0.90
CA LYS A 174 -0.49 -9.14 -0.76
C LYS A 174 -1.27 -8.32 0.25
N PHE A 175 -0.68 -8.04 1.41
CA PHE A 175 -1.29 -7.21 2.43
C PHE A 175 -1.66 -5.82 1.91
N SER A 176 -0.72 -5.16 1.23
CA SER A 176 -0.96 -3.84 0.66
C SER A 176 -2.07 -3.87 -0.40
N MET A 177 -2.02 -4.84 -1.32
CA MET A 177 -3.02 -4.99 -2.39
C MET A 177 -4.43 -5.20 -1.84
N ILE A 178 -4.60 -6.04 -0.80
CA ILE A 178 -5.91 -6.28 -0.18
C ILE A 178 -6.46 -5.01 0.46
N LEU A 179 -5.62 -4.27 1.20
CA LEU A 179 -6.06 -3.02 1.81
C LEU A 179 -6.44 -1.97 0.76
N MET A 180 -5.67 -1.85 -0.31
CA MET A 180 -5.96 -0.96 -1.43
C MET A 180 -7.29 -1.36 -2.11
N LYS A 181 -7.48 -2.66 -2.39
CA LYS A 181 -8.70 -3.20 -2.99
C LYS A 181 -9.93 -2.94 -2.13
N GLN A 182 -9.88 -3.16 -0.82
CA GLN A 182 -11.01 -2.88 0.08
C GLN A 182 -11.50 -1.43 -0.01
N ILE A 183 -10.57 -0.48 -0.18
CA ILE A 183 -10.90 0.94 -0.31
C ILE A 183 -11.51 1.21 -1.69
N MET A 184 -10.97 0.59 -2.74
CA MET A 184 -11.49 0.74 -4.11
C MET A 184 -12.88 0.10 -4.28
N ASP A 185 -13.09 -1.11 -3.78
CA ASP A 185 -14.37 -1.83 -3.82
C ASP A 185 -15.49 -1.02 -3.16
N SER A 186 -15.19 -0.30 -2.06
CA SER A 186 -16.17 0.53 -1.36
C SER A 186 -16.74 1.69 -2.18
N GLN A 187 -16.12 1.99 -3.33
CA GLN A 187 -16.52 3.06 -4.24
C GLN A 187 -17.13 2.53 -5.54
N ILE A 188 -17.17 1.21 -5.71
CA ILE A 188 -17.87 0.57 -6.81
C ILE A 188 -19.35 0.48 -6.43
N VAL A 189 -20.21 1.05 -7.26
CA VAL A 189 -21.65 0.82 -7.13
C VAL A 189 -21.94 -0.61 -7.58
N SER A 190 -22.33 -1.48 -6.66
CA SER A 190 -22.89 -2.77 -7.01
C SER A 190 -24.22 -2.53 -7.73
N THR A 191 -24.29 -2.89 -9.01
CA THR A 191 -25.57 -3.03 -9.72
C THR A 191 -26.25 -4.30 -9.20
N ASP A 192 -26.82 -4.23 -7.99
CA ASP A 192 -27.80 -5.22 -7.52
C ASP A 192 -29.17 -4.98 -8.19
N ASP A 193 -29.18 -4.79 -9.51
CA ASP A 193 -30.38 -4.58 -10.34
C ASP A 193 -30.46 -5.58 -11.52
N ASP A 194 -29.78 -6.74 -11.41
CA ASP A 194 -30.01 -7.91 -12.27
C ASP A 194 -30.35 -9.16 -11.43
N LYS A 195 -31.44 -9.07 -10.64
CA LYS A 195 -32.16 -10.24 -10.10
C LYS A 195 -33.66 -10.12 -10.32
#